data_AF-A0A9E7UDG7-F1
#
_entry.id   AF-A0A9E7UDG7-F1
#
_cell.length_a   1.000
_cell.length_b   1.000
_cell.length_c   1.000
_cell.angle_alpha   90.00
_cell.angle_beta   90.00
_cell.angle_gamma   90.00
#
_symmetry.space_group_name_H-M   'P 1'
#
loop_
_entity.id
_entity.type
_entity.pdbx_description
1 polymer ?
#
loop_
_entity_poly.entity_id
_entity_poly.type
_entity_poly.pdbx_seq_one_letter_code
_entity_poly.pdbx_strand_id
1 'polypeptide(L)'
;MFGRRSGINGRFDDPRAHDGKYPPDWDARRKAVYERDNYTCQQCGRRSGPHAGDGGVVLHAHHRQSLRDGGWHHLGNLVTVCQYCHDGIHGHPTGSGYGVGGFNGLRVLRAAGRAFLRGLRWVLR
;
A
#
# COMPACT_ATOMS: atom_id res chain seq x y z
N MET A 1 -17.74 -10.63 2.31
CA MET A 1 -17.78 -10.20 3.72
C MET A 1 -16.41 -10.46 4.35
N PHE A 2 -15.63 -9.41 4.61
CA PHE A 2 -14.30 -9.53 5.23
C PHE A 2 -14.44 -9.75 6.75
N GLY A 3 -14.85 -10.96 7.15
CA GLY A 3 -15.11 -11.33 8.55
C GLY A 3 -13.94 -12.07 9.20
N ARG A 4 -13.53 -11.59 10.37
CA ARG A 4 -12.67 -12.20 11.41
C ARG A 4 -11.23 -12.63 11.06
N ARG A 5 -10.90 -12.99 9.81
CA ARG A 5 -9.52 -13.37 9.41
C ARG A 5 -8.64 -12.20 8.97
N SER A 6 -9.25 -11.07 8.62
CA SER A 6 -8.55 -9.89 8.08
C SER A 6 -7.87 -9.02 9.14
N GLY A 7 -8.10 -9.27 10.44
CA GLY A 7 -7.67 -8.37 11.52
C GLY A 7 -8.45 -7.05 11.58
N ILE A 8 -9.50 -6.90 10.77
CA ILE A 8 -10.38 -5.72 10.77
C ILE A 8 -11.55 -5.97 11.71
N ASN A 9 -11.76 -5.05 12.64
CA ASN A 9 -12.88 -5.08 13.57
C ASN A 9 -13.87 -3.98 13.19
N GLY A 10 -15.10 -4.38 12.79
CA GLY A 10 -16.16 -3.45 12.38
C GLY A 10 -16.56 -2.43 13.46
N ARG A 11 -16.26 -2.68 14.74
CA ARG A 11 -16.36 -1.65 15.81
C ARG A 11 -15.66 -0.35 15.40
N PHE A 12 -14.49 -0.47 14.79
CA PHE A 12 -13.65 0.68 14.44
C PHE A 12 -13.99 1.29 13.08
N ASP A 13 -15.11 0.88 12.47
CA ASP A 13 -15.66 1.61 11.31
C ASP A 13 -16.16 2.99 11.75
N ASP A 14 -16.73 3.09 12.96
CA ASP A 14 -17.15 4.35 13.57
C ASP A 14 -15.92 5.10 14.13
N PRO A 15 -15.62 6.32 13.65
CA PRO A 15 -14.49 7.10 14.16
C PRO A 15 -14.63 7.48 15.64
N ARG A 16 -15.83 7.35 16.24
CA ARG A 16 -16.07 7.60 17.67
C ARG A 16 -15.70 6.42 18.56
N ALA A 17 -15.36 5.27 17.97
CA ALA A 17 -15.06 4.03 18.71
C ALA A 17 -13.58 3.86 19.08
N HIS A 18 -12.74 4.84 18.77
CA HIS A 18 -11.32 4.86 19.11
C HIS A 18 -10.81 6.30 19.28
N ASP A 19 -9.67 6.45 19.94
CA ASP A 19 -8.97 7.72 20.02
C ASP A 19 -7.97 7.88 18.87
N GLY A 20 -7.58 9.12 18.61
CA GLY A 20 -6.57 9.46 17.61
C GLY A 20 -7.07 9.49 16.17
N LYS A 21 -6.16 9.79 15.24
CA LYS A 21 -6.50 10.02 13.82
C LYS A 21 -6.96 8.76 13.07
N TYR A 22 -6.48 7.59 13.49
CA TYR A 22 -6.73 6.33 12.81
C TYR A 22 -7.07 5.23 13.81
N PRO A 23 -7.92 4.26 13.42
CA PRO A 23 -8.29 3.16 14.30
C PRO A 23 -7.11 2.21 14.57
N PRO A 24 -7.13 1.45 15.67
CA PRO A 24 -6.07 0.49 16.00
C PRO A 24 -5.81 -0.56 14.91
N ASP A 25 -6.79 -0.84 14.05
CA ASP A 25 -6.72 -1.79 12.93
C ASP A 25 -6.46 -1.11 11.57
N TRP A 26 -6.05 0.16 11.54
CA TRP A 26 -5.82 0.92 10.30
C TRP A 26 -4.84 0.23 9.35
N ASP A 27 -3.81 -0.41 9.91
CA ASP A 27 -2.84 -1.18 9.14
C ASP A 27 -3.45 -2.38 8.41
N ALA A 28 -4.43 -3.05 9.03
CA ALA A 28 -5.18 -4.11 8.39
C ALA A 28 -6.12 -3.55 7.31
N ARG A 29 -6.78 -2.42 7.59
CA ARG A 29 -7.69 -1.74 6.64
C ARG A 29 -6.97 -1.30 5.37
N ARG A 30 -5.84 -0.60 5.50
CA ARG A 30 -5.07 -0.13 4.33
C ARG A 30 -4.57 -1.30 3.48
N LYS A 31 -4.08 -2.39 4.10
CA LYS A 31 -3.66 -3.59 3.37
C LYS A 31 -4.81 -4.23 2.61
N ALA A 32 -5.97 -4.39 3.24
CA ALA A 32 -7.16 -4.94 2.60
C ALA A 32 -7.62 -4.09 1.39
N VAL A 33 -7.53 -2.76 1.50
CA VAL A 33 -7.85 -1.84 0.40
C VAL A 33 -6.84 -1.95 -0.73
N TYR A 34 -5.54 -2.07 -0.43
CA TYR A 34 -4.50 -2.27 -1.43
C TYR A 34 -4.68 -3.60 -2.17
N GLU A 35 -4.96 -4.68 -1.43
CA GLU A 35 -5.23 -6.01 -2.00
C GLU A 35 -6.48 -6.00 -2.89
N ARG A 36 -7.57 -5.39 -2.42
CA ARG A 36 -8.81 -5.19 -3.20
C ARG A 36 -8.53 -4.47 -4.52
N ASP A 37 -7.69 -3.44 -4.46
CA ASP A 37 -7.36 -2.56 -5.59
C ASP A 37 -6.15 -3.08 -6.39
N ASN A 38 -5.72 -4.33 -6.16
CA ASN A 38 -4.59 -4.99 -6.83
C ASN A 38 -3.30 -4.15 -6.82
N TYR A 39 -2.99 -3.55 -5.67
CA TYR A 39 -1.84 -2.65 -5.45
C TYR A 39 -1.70 -1.57 -6.52
N THR A 40 -2.83 -1.06 -7.01
CA THR A 40 -2.92 -0.11 -8.11
C THR A 40 -3.63 1.16 -7.65
N CYS A 41 -3.04 2.32 -7.93
CA CYS A 41 -3.69 3.61 -7.73
C CYS A 41 -4.98 3.67 -8.58
N GLN A 42 -6.12 3.85 -7.92
CA GLN A 42 -7.43 3.86 -8.59
C GLN A 42 -7.70 5.15 -9.36
N GLN A 43 -6.85 6.17 -9.23
CA GLN A 43 -6.97 7.42 -9.98
C GLN A 43 -6.09 7.46 -11.23
N CYS A 44 -4.87 6.90 -11.19
CA CYS A 44 -3.90 7.01 -12.29
C CYS A 44 -3.31 5.69 -12.79
N GLY A 45 -3.67 4.55 -12.20
CA GLY A 45 -3.23 3.23 -12.64
C GLY A 45 -1.78 2.84 -12.27
N ARG A 46 -1.00 3.73 -11.64
CA ARG A 46 0.35 3.37 -11.16
C ARG A 46 0.30 2.30 -10.07
N ARG A 47 1.21 1.34 -10.15
CA ARG A 47 1.29 0.20 -9.23
C ARG A 47 2.39 0.35 -8.18
N SER A 48 2.35 -0.49 -7.15
CA SER A 48 3.40 -0.56 -6.12
C SER A 48 4.08 -1.92 -6.01
N GLY A 49 5.26 -1.91 -5.40
CA GLY A 49 5.99 -3.11 -5.00
C GLY A 49 6.30 -4.06 -6.16
N PRO A 50 6.23 -5.39 -5.95
CA PRO A 50 6.51 -6.38 -6.99
C PRO A 50 5.62 -6.26 -8.24
N HIS A 51 4.44 -5.65 -8.09
CA HIS A 51 3.46 -5.49 -9.18
C HIS A 51 3.80 -4.36 -10.15
N ALA A 52 4.81 -3.54 -9.82
CA ALA A 52 5.19 -2.34 -10.56
C ALA A 52 6.58 -2.42 -11.24
N GLY A 53 7.31 -3.52 -11.04
CA GLY A 53 8.72 -3.60 -11.45
C GLY A 53 9.55 -2.49 -10.77
N ASP A 54 10.37 -1.79 -11.54
CA ASP A 54 11.25 -0.73 -11.06
C ASP A 54 10.53 0.63 -10.90
N GLY A 55 9.30 0.75 -11.39
CA GLY A 55 8.50 1.99 -11.39
C GLY A 55 7.49 2.11 -10.25
N GLY A 56 7.72 1.43 -9.12
CA GLY A 56 6.78 1.38 -7.99
C GLY A 56 6.53 2.73 -7.33
N VAL A 57 5.26 3.00 -6.98
CA VAL A 57 4.86 4.18 -6.20
C VAL A 57 4.44 3.81 -4.78
N VAL A 58 4.54 4.76 -3.86
CA VAL A 58 3.96 4.62 -2.51
C VAL A 58 2.44 4.77 -2.61
N LEU A 59 1.70 3.84 -1.97
CA LEU A 59 0.24 3.83 -1.92
C LEU A 59 -0.28 4.28 -0.56
N HIS A 60 -1.41 4.96 -0.60
CA HIS A 60 -2.19 5.46 0.54
C HIS A 60 -3.63 4.97 0.44
N ALA A 61 -4.22 4.62 1.58
CA ALA A 61 -5.66 4.44 1.71
C ALA A 61 -6.27 5.80 2.01
N HIS A 62 -7.02 6.33 1.05
CA HIS A 62 -7.69 7.61 1.15
C HIS A 62 -9.18 7.42 1.43
N HIS A 63 -9.74 8.25 2.31
CA HIS A 63 -11.18 8.29 2.57
C HIS A 63 -11.91 9.03 1.45
N ARG A 64 -12.88 8.40 0.78
CA ARG A 64 -13.70 9.02 -0.26
C ARG A 64 -14.56 10.16 0.29
N GLN A 65 -15.19 9.93 1.44
CA GLN A 65 -15.81 10.95 2.27
C GLN A 65 -14.94 11.16 3.51
N SER A 66 -14.51 12.41 3.73
CA SER A 66 -13.63 12.75 4.86
C SER A 66 -14.32 12.47 6.20
N LEU A 67 -13.55 12.20 7.26
CA LEU A 67 -14.10 12.03 8.61
C LEU A 67 -14.79 13.31 9.11
N ARG A 68 -14.29 14.48 8.68
CA ARG A 68 -14.88 15.79 9.02
C ARG A 68 -16.27 15.95 8.40
N ASP A 69 -16.50 15.35 7.24
CA ASP A 69 -17.76 15.43 6.49
C ASP A 69 -18.67 14.21 6.76
N GLY A 70 -18.48 13.51 7.88
CA GLY A 70 -19.30 12.38 8.29
C GLY A 70 -18.89 11.03 7.71
N GLY A 71 -17.71 10.92 7.10
CA GLY A 71 -17.15 9.67 6.60
C GLY A 71 -16.66 8.73 7.72
N TRP A 72 -16.61 7.44 7.41
CA TRP A 72 -16.31 6.35 8.35
C TRP A 72 -15.10 5.54 7.86
N HIS A 73 -14.52 4.67 8.69
CA HIS A 73 -13.33 3.88 8.35
C HIS A 73 -13.63 2.57 7.60
N HIS A 74 -14.89 2.25 7.30
CA HIS A 74 -15.24 1.03 6.58
C HIS A 74 -14.54 0.95 5.21
N LEU A 75 -14.20 -0.26 4.77
CA LEU A 75 -13.42 -0.47 3.53
C LEU A 75 -14.07 0.16 2.29
N GLY A 76 -15.41 0.25 2.25
CA GLY A 76 -16.14 0.90 1.17
C GLY A 76 -15.86 2.41 1.03
N ASN A 77 -15.54 3.09 2.14
CA ASN A 77 -15.16 4.50 2.12
C ASN A 77 -13.65 4.69 1.85
N LEU A 78 -12.89 3.61 1.70
CA LEU A 78 -11.45 3.70 1.44
C LEU A 78 -11.13 3.38 -0.02
N VAL A 79 -10.17 4.10 -0.58
CA VAL A 79 -9.65 3.90 -1.93
C VAL A 79 -8.13 3.97 -1.97
N THR A 80 -7.51 3.11 -2.75
CA THR A 80 -6.06 3.13 -2.98
C THR A 80 -5.68 4.24 -3.94
N VAL A 81 -4.83 5.17 -3.51
CA VAL A 81 -4.23 6.21 -4.36
C VAL A 81 -2.71 6.28 -4.15
N CYS A 82 -1.96 6.68 -5.18
CA CYS A 82 -0.54 6.96 -5.00
C CYS A 82 -0.31 8.31 -4.31
N GLN A 83 0.87 8.54 -3.75
CA GLN A 83 1.20 9.82 -3.07
C GLN A 83 0.82 11.05 -3.90
N TYR A 84 1.14 11.04 -5.20
CA TYR A 84 0.84 12.17 -6.10
C TYR A 84 -0.66 12.45 -6.20
N CYS A 85 -1.46 11.41 -6.40
CA CYS A 85 -2.91 11.55 -6.46
C CYS A 85 -3.46 11.96 -5.09
N HIS A 86 -2.91 11.43 -4.00
CA HIS A 86 -3.30 11.78 -2.64
C HIS A 86 -3.10 13.28 -2.34
N ASP A 87 -1.91 13.80 -2.66
CA ASP A 87 -1.59 15.22 -2.50
C ASP A 87 -2.48 16.09 -3.39
N GLY A 88 -2.75 15.64 -4.63
CA GLY A 88 -3.66 16.30 -5.55
C GLY A 88 -5.10 16.40 -5.01
N ILE A 89 -5.60 15.35 -4.35
CA ILE A 89 -6.93 15.38 -3.71
C ILE A 89 -6.96 16.38 -2.55
N HIS A 90 -5.90 16.44 -1.75
CA HIS A 90 -5.82 17.36 -0.61
C HIS A 90 -5.42 18.79 -0.99
N GLY A 91 -4.90 19.01 -2.20
CA GLY A 91 -4.36 20.30 -2.63
C GLY A 91 -3.03 20.69 -1.98
N HIS A 92 -2.40 19.78 -1.22
CA HIS A 92 -1.12 20.01 -0.55
C HIS A 92 -0.39 18.68 -0.25
N PRO A 93 0.94 18.70 0.00
CA PRO A 93 1.68 17.53 0.44
C PRO A 93 1.19 16.96 1.79
N THR A 94 0.91 15.66 1.87
CA THR A 94 0.43 15.00 3.11
C THR A 94 1.52 14.32 3.93
N GLY A 95 2.80 14.51 3.59
CA GLY A 95 3.93 14.18 4.48
C GLY A 95 4.56 12.79 4.33
N SER A 96 4.07 11.91 3.45
CA SER A 96 4.72 10.61 3.17
C SER A 96 5.86 10.69 2.13
N GLY A 97 5.93 11.82 1.41
CA GLY A 97 6.92 12.06 0.35
C GLY A 97 6.69 11.21 -0.91
N TYR A 98 7.20 11.70 -2.04
CA TYR A 98 7.28 10.91 -3.27
C TYR A 98 8.45 9.97 -3.12
N GLY A 99 8.22 8.75 -2.66
CA GLY A 99 9.26 7.72 -2.58
C GLY A 99 9.85 7.42 -3.95
N VAL A 100 10.83 8.23 -4.38
CA VAL A 100 11.73 7.91 -5.49
C VAL A 100 12.73 6.89 -4.95
N GLY A 101 12.51 5.61 -5.29
CA GLY A 101 13.55 4.58 -5.24
C GLY A 101 14.06 4.18 -3.85
N GLY A 102 13.22 3.51 -3.05
CA GLY A 102 13.64 2.83 -1.81
C GLY A 102 13.74 1.31 -1.92
N PHE A 103 13.85 0.73 -3.13
CA PHE A 103 14.00 -0.71 -3.34
C PHE A 103 15.27 -1.05 -4.12
N ASN A 104 16.45 -0.58 -3.70
CA ASN A 104 17.71 -1.07 -4.27
C ASN A 104 18.75 -1.40 -3.20
N GLY A 105 19.07 -2.70 -3.12
CA GLY A 105 20.15 -3.26 -2.31
C GLY A 105 20.08 -4.78 -2.29
N LEU A 106 18.94 -5.36 -1.89
CA LEU A 106 18.84 -6.80 -1.59
C LEU A 106 18.37 -7.68 -2.76
N ARG A 107 17.80 -7.11 -3.84
CA ARG A 107 17.28 -7.89 -4.99
C ARG A 107 18.32 -8.20 -6.06
N VAL A 108 19.26 -7.30 -6.35
CA VAL A 108 20.37 -7.54 -7.30
C VAL A 108 21.28 -8.68 -6.79
N LEU A 109 21.54 -8.73 -5.48
CA LEU A 109 22.32 -9.81 -4.87
C LEU A 109 21.68 -11.20 -5.05
N ARG A 110 20.34 -11.31 -5.09
CA ARG A 110 19.63 -12.58 -5.30
C ARG A 110 19.63 -13.04 -6.76
N ALA A 111 19.70 -12.12 -7.73
CA ALA A 111 19.80 -12.47 -9.14
C ALA A 111 21.22 -12.93 -9.51
N ALA A 112 22.25 -12.22 -9.04
CA ALA A 112 23.65 -12.56 -9.30
C ALA A 112 24.08 -13.89 -8.63
N GLY A 113 23.62 -14.18 -7.40
CA GLY A 113 24.00 -15.41 -6.68
C GLY A 113 23.52 -16.72 -7.32
N ARG A 114 22.37 -16.70 -8.03
CA ARG A 114 21.86 -17.89 -8.74
C ARG A 114 22.55 -18.18 -10.07
N ALA A 115 23.09 -17.15 -10.72
CA ALA A 115 23.88 -17.32 -11.94
C ALA A 115 25.27 -17.90 -11.63
N PHE A 116 25.91 -17.44 -10.54
CA PHE A 116 27.24 -17.91 -10.13
C PHE A 116 27.26 -19.40 -9.74
N LEU A 117 26.24 -19.89 -9.02
CA LEU A 117 26.14 -21.32 -8.66
C LEU A 117 25.81 -22.25 -9.84
N ARG A 118 25.24 -21.72 -10.93
CA ARG A 118 24.99 -22.50 -12.15
C ARG A 118 26.22 -22.61 -13.04
N GLY A 119 27.09 -21.59 -13.06
CA GLY A 119 28.36 -21.62 -13.79
C GLY A 119 29.39 -22.59 -13.16
N LEU A 120 29.44 -22.67 -11.83
CA LEU A 120 30.40 -23.54 -11.12
C LEU A 120 30.19 -25.04 -11.37
N ARG A 121 28.96 -25.45 -11.72
CA ARG A 121 28.62 -26.85 -12.01
C ARG A 121 29.04 -27.30 -13.42
N TRP A 122 29.38 -26.36 -14.30
CA TRP A 122 29.81 -26.65 -15.68
C TRP A 122 31.33 -26.82 -15.81
N VAL A 123 32.10 -26.39 -14.80
CA VAL A 123 33.58 -26.43 -14.80
C VAL A 123 34.14 -27.68 -14.08
N LEU A 124 33.30 -28.44 -13.37
CA LEU A 124 33.71 -29.63 -12.61
C LEU A 124 33.17 -30.96 -13.19
N ARG A 125 32.98 -31.05 -14.51
CA ARG A 125 32.63 -32.30 -15.21
C ARG A 125 33.53 -32.54 -16.40
#